data_AF-A0A938VWQ1-F1
#
_entry.id   AF-A0A938VWQ1-F1
#
_cell.length_a   1.000
_cell.length_b   1.000
_cell.length_c   1.000
_cell.angle_alpha   90.00
_cell.angle_beta   90.00
_cell.angle_gamma   90.00
#
_symmetry.space_group_name_H-M   'P 1'
#
loop_
_entity.id
_entity.type
_entity.pdbx_description
1 polymer ?
#
loop_
_entity_poly.entity_id
_entity_poly.type
_entity_poly.pdbx_seq_one_letter_code
_entity_poly.pdbx_strand_id
1 'polypeptide(L)'
;MTPSSVRPATCSTAIPGVNRLDYRFDHEGGYFPAHIESNNDPAVARWLERVIWIIPVMQRPPGYGPLGVKNLDPEWVRRLGQSGKDCYDAICAMDSRALGASMNEYLACWEALLPHTVRHPTITVDLMAILRYYQARYAGAMYSGCGGGYLYVVSEAPVAGGFQVKVRAA
;
A
#
# COMPACT_ATOMS: atom_id res chain seq x y z
N MET A 1 -18.44 -38.26 9.36
CA MET A 1 -17.22 -37.52 8.96
C MET A 1 -17.65 -36.40 8.05
N THR A 2 -17.88 -35.22 8.62
CA THR A 2 -18.21 -34.00 7.86
C THR A 2 -16.92 -33.42 7.26
N PRO A 3 -16.93 -33.00 5.98
CA PRO A 3 -15.76 -32.35 5.41
C PRO A 3 -15.59 -30.98 6.08
N SER A 4 -14.45 -30.77 6.71
CA SER A 4 -14.04 -29.46 7.22
C SER A 4 -13.95 -28.50 6.03
N SER A 5 -14.90 -27.57 5.94
CA SER A 5 -14.81 -26.45 5.01
C SER A 5 -13.59 -25.61 5.40
N VAL A 6 -12.47 -25.79 4.69
CA VAL A 6 -11.37 -24.82 4.72
C VAL A 6 -11.92 -23.57 4.05
N ARG A 7 -12.39 -22.62 4.86
CA ARG A 7 -12.75 -21.30 4.36
C ARG A 7 -11.44 -20.62 3.96
N PRO A 8 -11.26 -20.19 2.70
CA PRO A 8 -10.08 -19.42 2.32
C PRO A 8 -10.07 -18.12 3.11
N ALA A 9 -9.03 -17.94 3.95
CA ALA A 9 -8.85 -16.72 4.73
C ALA A 9 -8.34 -15.60 3.81
N THR A 10 -9.26 -14.88 3.17
CA THR A 10 -9.00 -13.57 2.57
C THR A 10 -8.87 -12.55 3.72
N CYS A 11 -7.65 -12.40 4.22
CA CYS A 11 -7.41 -11.89 5.58
C CYS A 11 -7.45 -10.35 5.72
N SER A 12 -7.29 -9.55 4.66
CA SER A 12 -7.18 -8.08 4.84
C SER A 12 -8.51 -7.35 5.02
N THR A 13 -9.61 -7.81 4.42
CA THR A 13 -10.91 -7.11 4.46
C THR A 13 -11.80 -7.53 5.63
N ALA A 14 -11.45 -8.62 6.32
CA ALA A 14 -12.23 -9.18 7.43
C ALA A 14 -11.80 -8.62 8.80
N ILE A 15 -10.57 -8.11 8.92
CA ILE A 15 -9.99 -7.66 10.18
C ILE A 15 -10.12 -6.14 10.28
N PRO A 16 -10.83 -5.59 11.28
CA PRO A 16 -10.92 -4.14 11.48
C PRO A 16 -9.57 -3.53 11.89
N GLY A 17 -9.49 -2.20 11.78
CA GLY A 17 -8.34 -1.42 12.20
C GLY A 17 -7.20 -1.38 11.18
N VAL A 18 -6.02 -0.97 11.67
CA VAL A 18 -4.77 -0.96 10.90
C VAL A 18 -4.02 -2.24 11.21
N ASN A 19 -3.68 -3.01 10.17
CA ASN A 19 -3.13 -4.34 10.33
C ASN A 19 -1.80 -4.49 9.56
N ARG A 20 -0.77 -5.03 10.22
CA ARG A 20 0.46 -5.52 9.58
C ARG A 20 0.40 -7.04 9.53
N LEU A 21 0.59 -7.60 8.34
CA LEU A 21 0.59 -9.04 8.11
C LEU A 21 2.01 -9.47 7.77
N ASP A 22 2.62 -10.27 8.64
CA ASP A 22 3.99 -10.74 8.47
C ASP A 22 3.98 -12.15 7.88
N TYR A 23 4.49 -12.30 6.66
CA TYR A 23 4.56 -13.58 5.96
C TYR A 23 5.95 -14.20 6.09
N ARG A 24 6.00 -15.52 6.26
CA ARG A 24 7.24 -16.28 6.27
C ARG A 24 7.10 -17.50 5.38
N PHE A 25 8.12 -17.76 4.56
CA PHE A 25 8.11 -18.89 3.63
C PHE A 25 8.06 -20.25 4.35
N ASP A 26 8.66 -20.35 5.53
CA ASP A 26 8.69 -21.57 6.36
C ASP A 26 7.38 -21.82 7.14
N HIS A 27 6.42 -20.90 7.10
CA HIS A 27 5.12 -21.03 7.72
C HIS A 27 4.04 -21.23 6.66
N GLU A 28 3.38 -22.40 6.64
CA GLU A 28 2.29 -22.72 5.70
C GLU A 28 2.65 -22.41 4.23
N GLY A 29 3.90 -22.66 3.84
CA GLY A 29 4.42 -22.39 2.49
C GLY A 29 4.42 -20.90 2.09
N GLY A 30 4.27 -19.98 3.04
CA GLY A 30 4.17 -18.54 2.80
C GLY A 30 2.80 -18.07 2.31
N TYR A 31 1.78 -18.95 2.29
CA TYR A 31 0.43 -18.57 1.85
C TYR A 31 -0.36 -17.81 2.92
N PHE A 32 -0.11 -18.12 4.19
CA PHE A 32 -0.78 -17.48 5.33
C PHE A 32 0.21 -16.63 6.13
N PRO A 33 -0.27 -15.52 6.73
CA PRO A 33 0.58 -14.72 7.60
C PRO A 33 0.97 -15.56 8.83
N ALA A 34 2.26 -15.53 9.18
CA ALA A 34 2.77 -16.15 10.40
C ALA A 34 2.45 -15.30 11.64
N HIS A 35 2.25 -13.99 11.44
CA HIS A 35 1.84 -13.05 12.48
C HIS A 35 0.94 -11.96 11.90
N ILE A 36 -0.03 -11.52 12.69
CA ILE A 36 -0.88 -10.37 12.39
C ILE A 36 -0.80 -9.42 13.58
N GLU A 37 -0.29 -8.22 13.33
CA GLU A 37 -0.26 -7.13 14.30
C GLU A 37 -1.42 -6.17 14.01
N SER A 38 -2.24 -5.86 15.00
CA SER A 38 -3.49 -5.12 14.83
C SER A 38 -3.55 -3.90 15.75
N ASN A 39 -3.74 -2.72 15.18
CA ASN A 39 -4.06 -1.50 15.93
C ASN A 39 -5.53 -1.12 15.71
N ASN A 40 -6.32 -1.18 16.78
CA ASN A 40 -7.74 -0.83 16.80
C ASN A 40 -8.01 0.47 17.60
N ASP A 41 -6.98 1.27 17.90
CA ASP A 41 -7.14 2.54 18.59
C ASP A 41 -7.96 3.51 17.70
N PRO A 42 -9.15 3.96 18.14
CA PRO A 42 -9.95 4.91 17.39
C PRO A 42 -9.23 6.24 17.12
N ALA A 43 -8.27 6.64 17.96
CA ALA A 43 -7.48 7.84 17.74
C ALA A 43 -6.56 7.70 16.53
N VAL A 44 -5.86 6.56 16.42
CA VAL A 44 -5.01 6.22 15.26
C VAL A 44 -5.85 6.12 13.99
N ALA A 45 -7.00 5.43 14.06
CA ALA A 45 -7.93 5.33 12.93
C ALA A 45 -8.39 6.72 12.45
N ARG A 46 -8.91 7.56 13.35
CA ARG A 46 -9.34 8.92 13.02
C ARG A 46 -8.20 9.80 12.51
N TRP A 47 -6.99 9.62 13.04
CA TRP A 47 -5.83 10.34 12.55
C TRP A 47 -5.51 9.94 11.11
N LEU A 48 -5.48 8.64 10.81
CA LEU A 48 -5.20 8.12 9.48
C LEU A 48 -6.23 8.62 8.45
N GLU A 49 -7.51 8.61 8.81
CA GLU A 49 -8.60 9.16 8.00
C GLU A 49 -8.38 10.64 7.63
N ARG A 50 -7.77 11.43 8.53
CA ARG A 50 -7.52 12.86 8.31
C ARG A 50 -6.28 13.15 7.46
N VAL A 51 -5.27 12.28 7.49
CA VAL A 51 -3.99 12.54 6.81
C VAL A 51 -3.86 11.84 5.46
N ILE A 52 -4.64 10.77 5.20
CA ILE A 52 -4.63 10.08 3.91
C ILE A 52 -5.69 10.66 3.00
N TRP A 53 -5.23 11.17 1.86
CA TRP A 53 -6.07 11.63 0.76
C TRP A 53 -5.96 10.67 -0.41
N ILE A 54 -7.09 10.39 -1.05
CA ILE A 54 -7.18 9.46 -2.19
C ILE A 54 -7.52 10.25 -3.44
N ILE A 55 -6.70 10.10 -4.49
CA ILE A 55 -6.90 10.71 -5.80
C ILE A 55 -7.23 9.59 -6.80
N PRO A 56 -8.38 9.63 -7.49
CA PRO A 56 -8.64 8.74 -8.60
C PRO A 56 -7.75 9.13 -9.80
N VAL A 57 -7.00 8.18 -10.36
CA VAL A 57 -6.09 8.45 -11.48
C VAL A 57 -6.60 7.84 -12.77
N MET A 58 -6.72 6.52 -12.82
CA MET A 58 -7.24 5.82 -14.00
C MET A 58 -7.74 4.41 -13.64
N GLN A 59 -8.62 3.87 -14.47
CA GLN A 59 -8.95 2.45 -14.42
C GLN A 59 -7.85 1.64 -15.08
N ARG A 60 -7.61 0.42 -14.56
CA ARG A 60 -6.62 -0.49 -15.12
C ARG A 60 -7.04 -0.89 -16.55
N PRO A 61 -6.17 -0.69 -17.56
CA PRO A 61 -6.53 -0.95 -18.94
C PRO A 61 -6.61 -2.47 -19.22
N PRO A 62 -7.43 -2.91 -20.19
CA PRO A 62 -7.47 -4.30 -20.63
C PRO A 62 -6.08 -4.81 -21.04
N GLY A 63 -5.78 -6.07 -20.74
CA GLY A 63 -4.49 -6.70 -21.08
C GLY A 63 -3.30 -6.23 -20.23
N TYR A 64 -3.50 -5.41 -19.21
CA TYR A 64 -2.43 -5.00 -18.29
C TYR A 64 -2.03 -6.11 -17.32
N GLY A 65 -0.72 -6.36 -17.22
CA GLY A 65 -0.11 -7.26 -16.23
C GLY A 65 1.15 -6.67 -15.61
N PRO A 66 1.23 -6.50 -14.28
CA PRO A 66 2.42 -5.90 -13.63
C PRO A 66 3.63 -6.84 -13.58
N LEU A 67 3.43 -8.14 -13.85
CA LEU A 67 4.45 -9.18 -13.72
C LEU A 67 5.25 -9.44 -15.00
N GLY A 68 5.09 -8.62 -16.03
CA GLY A 68 5.78 -8.79 -17.31
C GLY A 68 7.30 -8.63 -17.24
N VAL A 69 7.78 -7.81 -16.31
CA VAL A 69 9.22 -7.64 -16.00
C VAL A 69 9.41 -7.81 -14.49
N LYS A 70 10.39 -8.63 -14.11
CA LYS A 70 10.66 -8.99 -12.71
C LYS A 70 12.17 -8.90 -12.42
N ASN A 71 12.56 -7.92 -11.64
CA ASN A 71 13.93 -7.73 -11.17
C ASN A 71 13.99 -8.13 -9.69
N LEU A 72 13.81 -9.42 -9.38
CA LEU A 72 13.68 -9.91 -8.00
C LEU A 72 15.03 -9.93 -7.25
N ASP A 73 15.56 -8.74 -7.01
CA ASP A 73 16.78 -8.52 -6.27
C ASP A 73 16.52 -8.60 -4.76
N PRO A 74 17.30 -9.39 -4.00
CA PRO A 74 17.07 -9.59 -2.57
C PRO A 74 17.13 -8.31 -1.73
N GLU A 75 17.99 -7.34 -2.08
CA GLU A 75 18.13 -6.11 -1.32
C GLU A 75 16.90 -5.21 -1.51
N TRP A 76 16.39 -5.12 -2.74
CA TRP A 76 15.14 -4.43 -3.00
C TRP A 76 13.94 -5.10 -2.32
N VAL A 77 13.89 -6.44 -2.26
CA VAL A 77 12.86 -7.17 -1.52
C VAL A 77 12.95 -6.89 -0.02
N ARG A 78 14.16 -6.86 0.55
CA ARG A 78 14.39 -6.53 1.96
C ARG A 78 13.91 -5.12 2.28
N ARG A 79 14.26 -4.13 1.45
CA ARG A 79 13.82 -2.73 1.58
C ARG A 79 12.30 -2.60 1.48
N LEU A 80 11.67 -3.31 0.53
CA LEU A 80 10.22 -3.34 0.41
C LEU A 80 9.57 -3.85 1.71
N GLY A 81 10.07 -4.97 2.24
CA GLY A 81 9.58 -5.52 3.51
C GLY A 81 9.77 -4.56 4.69
N GLN A 82 10.90 -3.84 4.74
CA GLN A 82 11.16 -2.84 5.77
C GLN A 82 10.20 -1.65 5.65
N SER A 83 9.96 -1.14 4.44
CA SER A 83 9.03 -0.02 4.21
C SER A 83 7.62 -0.32 4.71
N GLY A 84 7.18 -1.58 4.66
CA GLY A 84 5.90 -2.02 5.24
C GLY A 84 5.86 -1.92 6.77
N LYS A 85 6.96 -2.27 7.45
CA LYS A 85 7.09 -2.10 8.91
C LYS A 85 7.12 -0.63 9.29
N ASP A 86 7.95 0.15 8.60
CA ASP A 86 8.08 1.59 8.84
C ASP A 86 6.74 2.31 8.64
N CYS A 87 5.97 1.92 7.62
CA CYS A 87 4.63 2.44 7.37
C CYS A 87 3.68 2.14 8.54
N TYR A 88 3.65 0.90 9.03
CA TYR A 88 2.82 0.52 10.17
C TYR A 88 3.20 1.31 11.44
N ASP A 89 4.49 1.38 11.73
CA ASP A 89 5.02 2.06 12.92
C ASP A 89 4.72 3.57 12.85
N ALA A 90 4.86 4.20 11.67
CA ALA A 90 4.51 5.59 11.46
C ALA A 90 3.00 5.85 11.65
N ILE A 91 2.14 4.94 11.21
CA ILE A 91 0.69 5.05 11.45
C ILE A 91 0.38 4.97 12.94
N CYS A 92 0.95 3.99 13.64
CA CYS A 92 0.76 3.82 15.09
C CYS A 92 1.30 5.02 15.89
N ALA A 93 2.39 5.62 15.43
CA ALA A 93 2.98 6.83 16.02
C ALA A 93 2.25 8.12 15.61
N MET A 94 1.28 8.05 14.69
CA MET A 94 0.61 9.22 14.10
C MET A 94 1.58 10.24 13.50
N ASP A 95 2.65 9.76 12.84
CA ASP A 95 3.68 10.59 12.20
C ASP A 95 3.47 10.67 10.69
N SER A 96 2.99 11.82 10.21
CA SER A 96 2.67 12.06 8.80
C SER A 96 3.93 12.11 7.92
N ARG A 97 5.06 12.56 8.46
CA ARG A 97 6.33 12.63 7.72
C ARG A 97 6.95 11.25 7.55
N ALA A 98 7.00 10.47 8.64
CA ALA A 98 7.50 9.10 8.58
C ALA A 98 6.62 8.24 7.65
N LEU A 99 5.29 8.41 7.71
CA LEU A 99 4.35 7.72 6.84
C LEU A 99 4.58 8.09 5.36
N GLY A 100 4.76 9.37 5.07
CA GLY A 100 5.09 9.83 3.73
C GLY A 100 6.39 9.24 3.19
N ALA A 101 7.45 9.22 4.02
CA ALA A 101 8.74 8.65 3.67
C ALA A 101 8.65 7.14 3.38
N SER A 102 7.94 6.38 4.21
CA SER A 102 7.76 4.93 3.99
C SER A 102 6.94 4.63 2.72
N MET A 103 5.94 5.45 2.40
CA MET A 103 5.16 5.32 1.16
C MET A 103 6.02 5.59 -0.09
N ASN A 104 6.89 6.60 -0.03
CA ASN A 104 7.80 6.91 -1.12
C ASN A 104 8.80 5.77 -1.34
N GLU A 105 9.39 5.25 -0.27
CA GLU A 105 10.32 4.11 -0.32
C GLU A 105 9.65 2.84 -0.87
N TYR A 106 8.41 2.55 -0.42
CA TYR A 106 7.61 1.44 -0.93
C TYR A 106 7.46 1.50 -2.45
N LEU A 107 7.10 2.66 -2.99
CA LEU A 107 6.88 2.79 -4.42
C LEU A 107 8.18 2.74 -5.22
N ALA A 108 9.28 3.30 -4.69
CA ALA A 108 10.60 3.16 -5.29
C ALA A 108 11.04 1.68 -5.36
N CYS A 109 10.76 0.89 -4.32
CA CYS A 109 11.01 -0.54 -4.33
C CYS A 109 10.18 -1.27 -5.39
N TRP A 110 8.89 -0.96 -5.52
CA TRP A 110 8.06 -1.58 -6.56
C TRP A 110 8.47 -1.18 -7.97
N GLU A 111 8.86 0.07 -8.19
CA GLU A 111 9.40 0.52 -9.47
C GLU A 111 10.64 -0.28 -9.87
N ALA A 112 11.55 -0.54 -8.92
CA ALA A 112 12.76 -1.32 -9.16
C ALA A 112 12.44 -2.81 -9.42
N LEU A 113 11.64 -3.43 -8.55
CA LEU A 113 11.32 -4.87 -8.59
C LEU A 113 10.38 -5.23 -9.75
N LEU A 114 9.32 -4.46 -9.96
CA LEU A 114 8.27 -4.67 -10.94
C LEU A 114 7.97 -3.36 -11.69
N PRO A 115 8.80 -2.94 -12.66
CA PRO A 115 8.65 -1.67 -13.37
C PRO A 115 7.27 -1.50 -14.02
N HIS A 116 6.66 -2.61 -14.45
CA HIS A 116 5.33 -2.64 -15.04
C HIS A 116 4.20 -2.23 -14.07
N THR A 117 4.48 -2.10 -12.77
CA THR A 117 3.56 -1.53 -11.78
C THR A 117 3.16 -0.10 -12.11
N VAL A 118 4.08 0.68 -12.69
CA VAL A 118 3.91 2.11 -12.97
C VAL A 118 4.24 2.49 -14.43
N ARG A 119 4.91 1.62 -15.19
CA ARG A 119 5.22 1.84 -16.61
C ARG A 119 4.90 0.60 -17.43
N HIS A 120 3.82 0.63 -18.20
CA HIS A 120 3.41 -0.47 -19.07
C HIS A 120 2.89 0.07 -20.40
N PRO A 121 3.12 -0.60 -21.55
CA PRO A 121 2.67 -0.11 -22.86
C PRO A 121 1.16 0.15 -22.97
N THR A 122 0.35 -0.52 -22.15
CA THR A 122 -1.11 -0.30 -22.11
C THR A 122 -1.53 0.85 -21.22
N ILE A 123 -0.63 1.39 -20.39
CA ILE A 123 -0.88 2.57 -19.55
C ILE A 123 -0.59 3.81 -20.40
N THR A 124 -1.63 4.59 -20.65
CA THR A 124 -1.55 5.80 -21.48
C THR A 124 -1.31 7.09 -20.68
N VAL A 125 -1.34 7.00 -19.36
CA VAL A 125 -1.12 8.12 -18.43
C VAL A 125 0.29 8.03 -17.85
N ASP A 126 1.00 9.16 -17.77
CA ASP A 126 2.31 9.19 -17.10
C ASP A 126 2.13 9.17 -15.57
N LEU A 127 2.03 7.95 -15.03
CA LEU A 127 1.88 7.72 -13.60
C LEU A 127 3.04 8.28 -12.78
N MET A 128 4.26 8.26 -13.34
CA MET A 128 5.43 8.74 -12.62
C MET A 128 5.49 10.27 -12.59
N ALA A 129 5.01 10.96 -13.63
CA ALA A 129 4.85 12.41 -13.58
C ALA A 129 3.81 12.84 -12.53
N ILE A 130 2.67 12.13 -12.47
CA ILE A 130 1.64 12.38 -11.45
C ILE A 130 2.22 12.14 -10.06
N LEU A 131 2.88 11.00 -9.84
CA LEU A 131 3.52 10.69 -8.56
C LEU A 131 4.48 11.80 -8.12
N ARG A 132 5.41 12.19 -8.99
CA ARG A 132 6.40 13.24 -8.68
C ARG A 132 5.74 14.58 -8.36
N TYR A 133 4.65 14.93 -9.02
CA TYR A 133 3.90 16.15 -8.73
C TYR A 133 3.42 16.18 -7.27
N TYR A 134 2.90 15.06 -6.75
CA TYR A 134 2.42 14.96 -5.37
C TYR A 134 3.57 14.79 -4.37
N GLN A 135 4.58 13.96 -4.65
CA GLN A 135 5.74 13.78 -3.76
C GLN A 135 6.54 15.07 -3.56
N ALA A 136 6.55 15.99 -4.52
CA ALA A 136 7.20 17.29 -4.39
C ALA A 136 6.42 18.30 -3.53
N ARG A 137 5.14 18.04 -3.23
CA ARG A 137 4.24 19.00 -2.55
C ARG A 137 3.76 18.53 -1.18
N TYR A 138 3.76 17.23 -0.96
CA TYR A 138 3.18 16.60 0.23
C TYR A 138 4.21 15.67 0.89
N ALA A 139 3.93 15.23 2.12
CA ALA A 139 4.87 14.42 2.90
C ALA A 139 5.26 13.11 2.19
N GLY A 140 4.33 12.53 1.43
CA GLY A 140 4.60 11.42 0.53
C GLY A 140 3.37 11.05 -0.28
N ALA A 141 3.59 10.23 -1.30
CA ALA A 141 2.53 9.68 -2.10
C ALA A 141 2.93 8.31 -2.65
N MET A 142 1.94 7.42 -2.79
CA MET A 142 2.12 6.14 -3.46
C MET A 142 0.83 5.67 -4.14
N TYR A 143 0.96 4.83 -5.17
CA TYR A 143 -0.19 4.15 -5.73
C TYR A 143 -0.66 3.04 -4.79
N SER A 144 -1.97 2.91 -4.60
CA SER A 144 -2.55 1.86 -3.74
C SER A 144 -2.34 0.45 -4.30
N GLY A 145 -2.07 0.35 -5.59
CA GLY A 145 -1.78 -0.88 -6.30
C GLY A 145 -1.28 -0.60 -7.71
N CYS A 146 -1.13 -1.65 -8.50
CA CYS A 146 -0.48 -1.55 -9.80
C CYS A 146 -1.39 -0.96 -10.89
N GLY A 147 -0.84 -0.11 -11.76
CA GLY A 147 -1.50 0.35 -12.98
C GLY A 147 -2.38 1.59 -12.82
N GLY A 148 -2.04 2.48 -11.89
CA GLY A 148 -2.60 3.84 -11.81
C GLY A 148 -3.75 4.00 -10.84
N GLY A 149 -4.79 3.15 -10.92
CA GLY A 149 -5.89 3.04 -9.94
C GLY A 149 -6.16 4.30 -9.11
N TYR A 150 -5.81 4.23 -7.82
CA TYR A 150 -5.82 5.36 -6.90
C TYR A 150 -4.41 5.71 -6.43
N LEU A 151 -4.17 7.00 -6.25
CA LEU A 151 -2.99 7.53 -5.57
C LEU A 151 -3.36 7.91 -4.13
N TYR A 152 -2.61 7.41 -3.16
CA TYR A 152 -2.65 7.85 -1.77
C TYR A 152 -1.63 8.97 -1.57
N VAL A 153 -2.05 10.03 -0.90
CA VAL A 153 -1.25 11.21 -0.60
C VAL A 153 -1.33 11.48 0.89
N VAL A 154 -0.18 11.64 1.54
CA VAL A 154 -0.08 11.96 2.97
C VAL A 154 -0.03 13.47 3.13
N SER A 155 -1.08 14.06 3.71
CA SER A 155 -1.20 15.50 3.90
C SER A 155 -2.11 15.84 5.08
N GLU A 156 -1.65 16.73 5.96
CA GLU A 156 -2.47 17.31 7.03
C GLU A 156 -3.41 18.42 6.53
N ALA A 157 -3.13 18.96 5.33
CA ALA A 157 -3.97 19.93 4.66
C ALA A 157 -4.77 19.27 3.51
N PRO A 158 -5.91 19.87 3.10
CA PRO A 158 -6.68 19.37 1.97
C PRO A 158 -5.87 19.21 0.68
N VAL A 159 -6.07 18.08 -0.01
CA VAL A 159 -5.45 17.79 -1.30
C VAL A 159 -6.48 18.00 -2.41
N ALA A 160 -6.19 18.90 -3.35
CA ALA A 160 -7.11 19.20 -4.44
C ALA A 160 -7.44 17.94 -5.28
N GLY A 161 -8.72 17.73 -5.55
CA GLY A 161 -9.23 16.55 -6.26
C GLY A 161 -9.23 15.25 -5.43
N GLY A 162 -8.87 15.33 -4.15
CA GLY A 162 -8.84 14.19 -3.24
C GLY A 162 -10.07 14.08 -2.36
N PHE A 163 -10.32 12.85 -1.94
CA PHE A 163 -11.32 12.51 -0.92
C PHE A 163 -10.70 11.64 0.17
N GLN A 164 -11.39 11.52 1.30
CA GLN A 164 -10.99 10.71 2.44
C GLN A 164 -11.97 9.55 2.63
N VAL A 165 -11.50 8.46 3.24
CA VAL A 165 -12.30 7.27 3.54
C VAL A 165 -12.37 7.04 5.03
N LYS A 166 -13.29 6.17 5.45
CA LYS A 166 -13.41 5.75 6.85
C LYS A 166 -12.65 4.46 7.10
N VAL A 167 -11.88 4.43 8.16
CA VAL A 167 -11.24 3.23 8.70
C VAL A 167 -12.25 2.56 9.62
N ARG A 168 -12.60 1.32 9.32
CA ARG A 168 -13.46 0.52 10.20
C ARG A 168 -12.64 0.03 11.39
N ALA A 169 -12.77 0.67 12.54
CA ALA A 169 -12.29 0.13 13.82
C ALA A 169 -13.27 -0.93 14.37
N ALA A 170 -12.77 -1.78 15.28
CA ALA A 170 -13.54 -2.84 15.94
C ALA A 170 -14.64 -2.29 16.86
#